data_AF-A0A6P0XRR4-F1
#
_entry.id   AF-A0A6P0XRR4-F1
#
_cell.length_a   1.000
_cell.length_b   1.000
_cell.length_c   1.000
_cell.angle_alpha   90.00
_cell.angle_beta   90.00
_cell.angle_gamma   90.00
#
_symmetry.space_group_name_H-M   'P 1'
#
loop_
_entity.id
_entity.type
_entity.pdbx_description
1 polymer ?
#
loop_
_entity_poly.entity_id
_entity_poly.type
_entity_poly.pdbx_seq_one_letter_code
_entity_poly.pdbx_strand_id
1 'polypeptide(L)'
;MSILKPYCFYRKESIERRANDILRRMHKTTNFAPRWPFEASLVADFLDLGVVWDDIPPDEGGAIAARILPTQRLIELNEKILDKPQGFQESTLAHEIGHWVLHINQDEADGAVKQLEFDLGDYGTPNQSEQPFVCRGASGSKIDSIEWQAQYFAGCLLMPKSILEVFSTVEKLPASNSAASILRPVGLIRSPIT
;
A
#
# COMPACT_ATOMS: atom_id res chain seq x y z
N MET A 1 14.40 -6.48 -20.70
CA MET A 1 13.37 -7.53 -20.51
C MET A 1 12.02 -6.84 -20.30
N SER A 2 11.22 -7.22 -19.30
CA SER A 2 9.92 -6.62 -18.97
C SER A 2 9.97 -6.06 -17.56
N ILE A 3 9.48 -4.83 -17.37
CA ILE A 3 9.28 -4.21 -16.05
C ILE A 3 8.28 -5.01 -15.21
N LEU A 4 7.26 -5.62 -15.82
CA LEU A 4 6.39 -6.55 -15.11
C LEU A 4 7.10 -7.90 -14.92
N LYS A 5 7.13 -8.39 -13.67
CA LYS A 5 7.49 -9.78 -13.37
C LYS A 5 6.51 -10.71 -14.09
N PRO A 6 6.96 -11.86 -14.62
CA PRO A 6 6.04 -12.90 -15.10
C PRO A 6 5.02 -13.26 -14.03
N TYR A 7 3.73 -13.37 -14.40
CA TYR A 7 2.65 -13.61 -13.45
C TYR A 7 2.96 -14.80 -12.52
N CYS A 8 2.96 -14.52 -11.22
CA CYS A 8 3.20 -15.50 -10.16
C CYS A 8 2.09 -15.35 -9.11
N PHE A 9 1.46 -16.47 -8.73
CA PHE A 9 0.53 -16.50 -7.62
C PHE A 9 1.29 -16.72 -6.30
N TYR A 10 1.40 -15.68 -5.50
CA TYR A 10 1.93 -15.73 -4.14
C TYR A 10 0.87 -16.22 -3.16
N ARG A 11 1.18 -17.28 -2.41
CA ARG A 11 0.35 -17.72 -1.29
C ARG A 11 0.39 -16.70 -0.15
N LYS A 12 -0.67 -16.64 0.66
CA LYS A 12 -0.83 -15.72 1.81
C LYS A 12 0.42 -15.66 2.69
N GLU A 13 0.98 -16.81 3.04
CA GLU A 13 2.14 -16.94 3.93
C GLU A 13 3.41 -16.35 3.31
N SER A 14 3.49 -16.31 1.98
CA SER A 14 4.60 -15.69 1.25
C SER A 14 4.46 -14.18 1.13
N ILE A 15 3.23 -13.68 0.97
CA ILE A 15 2.93 -12.23 0.97
C ILE A 15 3.17 -11.66 2.37
N GLU A 16 2.59 -12.30 3.39
CA GLU A 16 2.76 -11.96 4.79
C GLU A 16 4.24 -11.99 5.21
N ARG A 17 5.02 -12.98 4.75
CA ARG A 17 6.47 -13.02 5.01
C ARG A 17 7.21 -11.84 4.38
N ARG A 18 6.84 -11.40 3.17
CA ARG A 18 7.46 -10.25 2.50
C ARG A 18 7.17 -8.93 3.22
N ALA A 19 5.91 -8.70 3.61
CA ALA A 19 5.53 -7.53 4.40
C ALA A 19 6.27 -7.50 5.76
N ASN A 20 6.26 -8.62 6.49
CA ASN A 20 6.98 -8.74 7.77
C ASN A 20 8.50 -8.61 7.63
N ASP A 21 9.11 -9.06 6.53
CA ASP A 21 10.55 -8.88 6.29
C ASP A 21 10.92 -7.40 6.12
N ILE A 22 10.12 -6.63 5.38
CA ILE A 22 10.28 -5.18 5.24
C ILE A 22 10.20 -4.51 6.61
N LEU A 23 9.15 -4.78 7.40
CA LEU A 23 9.02 -4.24 8.77
C LEU A 23 10.19 -4.63 9.69
N ARG A 24 10.71 -5.86 9.56
CA ARG A 24 11.89 -6.34 10.31
C ARG A 24 13.19 -5.68 9.89
N ARG A 25 13.34 -5.32 8.61
CA ARG A 25 14.51 -4.56 8.13
C ARG A 25 14.40 -3.09 8.56
N MET A 26 13.26 -2.46 8.36
CA MET A 26 12.94 -1.11 8.87
C MET A 26 13.24 -0.96 10.37
N HIS A 27 12.82 -1.92 11.19
CA HIS A 27 13.09 -1.90 12.64
C HIS A 27 14.58 -1.96 13.02
N LYS A 28 15.45 -2.47 12.13
CA LYS A 28 16.91 -2.51 12.32
C LYS A 28 17.62 -1.26 11.79
N THR A 29 16.96 -0.47 10.94
CA THR A 29 17.52 0.72 10.33
C THR A 29 17.18 1.95 11.16
N THR A 30 18.19 2.72 11.54
CA THR A 30 18.02 3.99 12.26
C THR A 30 17.04 4.90 11.53
N ASN A 31 16.16 5.58 12.27
CA ASN A 31 15.06 6.44 11.80
C ASN A 31 13.87 5.74 11.11
N PHE A 32 13.97 4.49 10.68
CA PHE A 32 12.86 3.76 10.03
C PHE A 32 12.09 2.81 10.97
N ALA A 33 12.36 2.84 12.28
CA ALA A 33 11.72 1.94 13.23
C ALA A 33 10.18 2.12 13.23
N PRO A 34 9.40 1.09 12.87
CA PRO A 34 7.96 1.20 12.65
C PRO A 34 7.22 1.51 13.96
N ARG A 35 6.23 2.39 13.88
CA ARG A 35 5.36 2.82 14.99
C ARG A 35 3.89 2.71 14.57
N TRP A 36 2.98 2.56 15.52
CA TRP A 36 1.54 2.50 15.27
C TRP A 36 0.81 3.69 15.96
N PRO A 37 -0.15 4.37 15.30
CA PRO A 37 -0.64 4.16 13.93
C PRO A 37 0.48 4.29 12.89
N PHE A 38 0.38 3.48 11.83
CA PHE A 38 1.49 3.19 10.93
C PHE A 38 1.34 3.97 9.63
N GLU A 39 2.38 4.75 9.32
CA GLU A 39 2.48 5.62 8.16
C GLU A 39 3.16 4.86 7.02
N ALA A 40 2.45 4.57 5.94
CA ALA A 40 2.95 3.80 4.81
C ALA A 40 4.06 4.53 4.03
N SER A 41 4.11 5.86 4.12
CA SER A 41 5.18 6.71 3.57
C SER A 41 6.57 6.32 4.06
N LEU A 42 6.72 5.94 5.34
CA LEU A 42 8.00 5.44 5.89
C LEU A 42 8.48 4.16 5.20
N VAL A 43 7.56 3.36 4.65
CA VAL A 43 7.90 2.16 3.88
C VAL A 43 8.32 2.54 2.46
N ALA A 44 7.66 3.52 1.85
CA ALA A 44 8.08 4.05 0.55
C ALA A 44 9.50 4.63 0.64
N ASP A 45 9.75 5.53 1.60
CA ASP A 45 11.08 6.08 1.88
C ASP A 45 12.13 4.98 2.12
N PHE A 46 11.80 3.95 2.91
CA PHE A 46 12.71 2.82 3.19
C PHE A 46 13.01 1.97 1.95
N LEU A 47 12.06 1.89 1.01
CA LEU A 47 12.22 1.20 -0.27
C LEU A 47 12.79 2.10 -1.37
N ASP A 48 13.20 3.33 -1.03
CA ASP A 48 13.66 4.34 -1.98
C ASP A 48 12.61 4.56 -3.09
N LEU A 49 11.38 4.83 -2.65
CA LEU A 49 10.25 5.24 -3.47
C LEU A 49 9.83 6.66 -3.09
N GLY A 50 9.76 7.55 -4.07
CA GLY A 50 9.10 8.83 -3.91
C GLY A 50 7.58 8.64 -3.77
N VAL A 51 6.94 9.52 -2.99
CA VAL A 51 5.48 9.63 -2.91
C VAL A 51 5.10 11.09 -3.12
N VAL A 52 4.21 11.35 -4.07
CA VAL A 52 3.66 12.69 -4.33
C VAL A 52 2.15 12.65 -4.40
N TRP A 53 1.54 13.82 -4.25
CA TRP A 53 0.13 14.06 -4.52
C TRP A 53 0.02 14.80 -5.85
N ASP A 54 -0.88 14.35 -6.72
CA ASP A 54 -1.13 14.97 -8.03
C ASP A 54 -2.62 14.86 -8.41
N ASP A 55 -3.11 15.74 -9.29
CA ASP A 55 -4.48 15.65 -9.80
C ASP A 55 -4.55 14.61 -10.92
N ILE A 56 -4.85 13.36 -10.55
CA ILE A 56 -5.04 12.31 -11.55
C ILE A 56 -6.48 12.43 -12.11
N PRO A 57 -6.67 12.78 -13.40
CA PRO A 57 -7.98 12.90 -14.01
C PRO A 57 -8.63 11.51 -14.18
N PRO A 58 -9.96 11.38 -14.08
CA PRO A 58 -10.62 10.11 -14.39
C PRO A 58 -10.47 9.75 -15.88
N ASP A 59 -10.41 8.45 -16.18
CA ASP A 59 -10.29 7.90 -17.53
C ASP A 59 -11.64 7.41 -18.09
N GLU A 60 -11.62 6.64 -19.19
CA GLU A 60 -12.83 6.01 -19.76
C GLU A 60 -13.52 5.07 -18.77
N GLY A 61 -12.75 4.47 -17.85
CA GLY A 61 -13.32 3.81 -16.70
C GLY A 61 -13.93 4.81 -15.70
N GLY A 62 -13.16 5.82 -15.25
CA GLY A 62 -13.53 6.80 -14.23
C GLY A 62 -12.41 7.07 -13.21
N ALA A 63 -12.75 7.30 -11.94
CA ALA A 63 -11.81 7.81 -10.94
C ALA A 63 -10.66 6.84 -10.58
N ILE A 64 -9.42 7.35 -10.59
CA ILE A 64 -8.17 6.69 -10.16
C ILE A 64 -7.85 7.12 -8.74
N ALA A 65 -7.45 6.20 -7.85
CA ALA A 65 -7.02 6.55 -6.49
C ALA A 65 -5.51 6.85 -6.39
N ALA A 66 -4.69 6.11 -7.15
CA ALA A 66 -3.24 6.26 -7.24
C ALA A 66 -2.72 5.59 -8.52
N ARG A 67 -1.45 5.85 -8.87
CA ARG A 67 -0.67 5.05 -9.83
C ARG A 67 0.81 5.00 -9.41
N ILE A 68 1.54 4.02 -9.94
CA ILE A 68 2.99 3.88 -9.71
C ILE A 68 3.76 4.02 -11.03
N LEU A 69 4.72 4.95 -11.07
CA LEU A 69 5.63 5.20 -12.18
C LEU A 69 6.96 4.47 -11.93
N PRO A 70 7.16 3.23 -12.43
CA PRO A 70 8.21 2.34 -11.94
C PRO A 70 9.62 2.86 -12.25
N THR A 71 9.80 3.39 -13.47
CA THR A 71 11.07 3.94 -13.96
C THR A 71 11.48 5.25 -13.26
N GLN A 72 10.57 5.85 -12.50
CA GLN A 72 10.84 7.03 -11.67
C GLN A 72 10.89 6.69 -10.18
N ARG A 73 10.63 5.42 -9.82
CA ARG A 73 10.48 4.95 -8.44
C ARG A 73 9.47 5.80 -7.65
N LEU A 74 8.39 6.21 -8.30
CA LEU A 74 7.46 7.23 -7.81
C LEU A 74 6.04 6.67 -7.71
N ILE A 75 5.38 6.87 -6.57
CA ILE A 75 3.95 6.64 -6.37
C ILE A 75 3.24 8.00 -6.36
N GLU A 76 2.20 8.13 -7.18
CA GLU A 76 1.36 9.31 -7.26
C GLU A 76 -0.01 8.98 -6.66
N LEU A 77 -0.36 9.66 -5.57
CA LEU A 77 -1.67 9.58 -4.93
C LEU A 77 -2.56 10.69 -5.48
N ASN A 78 -3.81 10.36 -5.84
CA ASN A 78 -4.73 11.36 -6.36
C ASN A 78 -5.14 12.35 -5.26
N GLU A 79 -4.96 13.65 -5.45
CA GLU A 79 -5.41 14.69 -4.51
C GLU A 79 -6.89 14.51 -4.09
N LYS A 80 -7.73 13.96 -4.96
CA LYS A 80 -9.14 13.61 -4.68
C LYS A 80 -9.34 12.62 -3.52
N ILE A 81 -8.30 11.92 -3.03
CA ILE A 81 -8.38 11.06 -1.84
C ILE A 81 -8.00 11.77 -0.53
N LEU A 82 -7.52 13.03 -0.56
CA LEU A 82 -7.21 13.82 0.64
C LEU A 82 -8.44 14.04 1.54
N ASP A 83 -9.64 14.13 0.94
CA ASP A 83 -10.92 14.23 1.65
C ASP A 83 -11.39 12.89 2.27
N LYS A 84 -10.65 11.79 2.07
CA LYS A 84 -10.96 10.46 2.65
C LYS A 84 -10.28 10.30 4.02
N PRO A 85 -10.81 9.45 4.92
CA PRO A 85 -10.17 9.16 6.20
C PRO A 85 -8.72 8.70 6.03
N GLN A 86 -7.81 9.06 6.94
CA GLN A 86 -6.37 8.73 6.83
C GLN A 86 -6.13 7.24 6.54
N GLY A 87 -6.84 6.32 7.23
CA GLY A 87 -6.70 4.89 6.99
C GLY A 87 -7.07 4.41 5.56
N PHE A 88 -7.85 5.18 4.80
CA PHE A 88 -8.05 4.95 3.37
C PHE A 88 -6.78 5.34 2.58
N GLN A 89 -6.23 6.52 2.85
CA GLN A 89 -5.01 7.04 2.22
C GLN A 89 -3.82 6.09 2.48
N GLU A 90 -3.62 5.67 3.74
CA GLU A 90 -2.59 4.66 4.11
C GLU A 90 -2.82 3.32 3.40
N SER A 91 -4.08 2.88 3.26
CA SER A 91 -4.38 1.63 2.52
C SER A 91 -4.11 1.76 1.03
N THR A 92 -4.35 2.91 0.41
CA THR A 92 -4.01 3.15 -0.99
C THR A 92 -2.49 3.12 -1.17
N LEU A 93 -1.73 3.87 -0.36
CA LEU A 93 -0.27 3.87 -0.46
C LEU A 93 0.34 2.49 -0.18
N ALA A 94 -0.13 1.77 0.85
CA ALA A 94 0.34 0.42 1.16
C ALA A 94 -0.04 -0.61 0.08
N HIS A 95 -1.11 -0.37 -0.69
CA HIS A 95 -1.51 -1.18 -1.85
C HIS A 95 -0.52 -1.00 -3.00
N GLU A 96 -0.17 0.25 -3.36
CA GLU A 96 0.83 0.53 -4.41
C GLU A 96 2.23 -0.01 -4.06
N ILE A 97 2.62 0.05 -2.78
CA ILE A 97 3.84 -0.61 -2.30
C ILE A 97 3.75 -2.15 -2.47
N GLY A 98 2.55 -2.72 -2.35
CA GLY A 98 2.28 -4.13 -2.68
C GLY A 98 2.57 -4.46 -4.13
N HIS A 99 2.10 -3.64 -5.08
CA HIS A 99 2.42 -3.77 -6.51
C HIS A 99 3.93 -3.67 -6.78
N TRP A 100 4.63 -2.69 -6.17
CA TRP A 100 6.08 -2.54 -6.28
C TRP A 100 6.86 -3.78 -5.79
N VAL A 101 6.50 -4.30 -4.62
CA VAL A 101 7.22 -5.41 -3.98
C VAL A 101 6.93 -6.75 -4.67
N LEU A 102 5.67 -7.00 -5.04
CA LEU A 102 5.23 -8.28 -5.57
C LEU A 102 5.35 -8.38 -7.09
N HIS A 103 4.96 -7.35 -7.84
CA HIS A 103 4.62 -7.48 -9.26
C HIS A 103 5.55 -6.69 -10.20
N ILE A 104 6.19 -5.61 -9.74
CA ILE A 104 7.21 -4.88 -10.52
C ILE A 104 8.59 -5.52 -10.36
N ASN A 105 9.33 -5.61 -11.47
CA ASN A 105 10.72 -6.03 -11.53
C ASN A 105 11.64 -4.82 -11.36
N GLN A 106 12.28 -4.72 -10.19
CA GLN A 106 13.01 -3.53 -9.75
C GLN A 106 14.30 -3.36 -10.57
N ASP A 107 15.02 -4.46 -10.83
CA ASP A 107 16.24 -4.49 -11.65
C ASP A 107 16.03 -3.96 -13.09
N GLU A 108 14.81 -4.12 -13.63
CA GLU A 108 14.44 -3.62 -14.97
C GLU A 108 13.84 -2.20 -14.92
N ALA A 109 13.12 -1.85 -13.84
CA ALA A 109 12.63 -0.49 -13.62
C ALA A 109 13.79 0.52 -13.54
N ASP A 110 14.88 0.13 -12.88
CA ASP A 110 16.13 0.91 -12.78
C ASP A 110 16.95 0.87 -14.10
N GLY A 111 16.55 0.07 -15.10
CA GLY A 111 17.32 -0.30 -16.30
C GLY A 111 16.74 0.12 -17.67
N ALA A 112 15.67 0.94 -17.67
CA ALA A 112 14.97 1.57 -18.80
C ALA A 112 13.75 0.84 -19.43
N VAL A 113 12.84 1.69 -19.95
CA VAL A 113 11.64 1.46 -20.79
C VAL A 113 10.28 1.42 -20.07
N LYS A 114 9.60 2.58 -20.17
CA LYS A 114 8.17 2.89 -19.99
C LYS A 114 7.56 2.93 -18.59
N GLN A 115 6.79 4.01 -18.41
CA GLN A 115 5.80 4.18 -17.37
C GLN A 115 4.79 3.02 -17.46
N LEU A 116 4.57 2.36 -16.32
CA LEU A 116 3.29 1.73 -16.08
C LEU A 116 2.36 2.80 -15.49
N GLU A 117 1.10 2.67 -15.81
CA GLU A 117 -0.01 3.01 -14.92
C GLU A 117 -0.67 1.59 -14.63
N PHE A 118 -1.74 1.34 -13.82
CA PHE A 118 -2.24 -0.06 -13.51
C PHE A 118 -3.71 -0.42 -13.95
N ASP A 119 -3.91 -1.22 -15.03
CA ASP A 119 -5.18 -1.37 -15.83
C ASP A 119 -6.24 -2.29 -15.25
N LEU A 120 -7.46 -1.74 -15.09
CA LEU A 120 -8.65 -2.49 -14.68
C LEU A 120 -9.92 -2.15 -15.53
N GLY A 121 -9.75 -2.04 -16.85
CA GLY A 121 -10.36 -2.99 -17.81
C GLY A 121 -11.57 -2.59 -18.68
N ASP A 122 -11.43 -2.76 -20.00
CA ASP A 122 -12.13 -3.81 -20.78
C ASP A 122 -11.28 -4.20 -22.01
N TYR A 123 -10.99 -5.49 -22.23
CA TYR A 123 -10.11 -5.96 -23.32
C TYR A 123 -10.79 -6.95 -24.26
N GLY A 124 -11.67 -6.41 -25.10
CA GLY A 124 -12.16 -7.04 -26.32
C GLY A 124 -11.31 -6.66 -27.54
N THR A 125 -10.32 -7.50 -27.89
CA THR A 125 -9.49 -7.48 -29.12
C THR A 125 -8.43 -6.36 -29.27
N PRO A 126 -7.32 -6.62 -30.02
CA PRO A 126 -6.06 -5.92 -29.80
C PRO A 126 -5.83 -4.76 -30.76
N ASN A 127 -5.19 -3.69 -30.28
CA ASN A 127 -4.34 -2.89 -31.14
C ASN A 127 -3.16 -2.26 -30.39
N GLN A 128 -2.07 -2.06 -31.14
CA GLN A 128 -0.81 -1.55 -30.62
C GLN A 128 -0.94 -0.07 -30.25
N SER A 129 -1.00 0.25 -28.96
CA SER A 129 -0.54 1.55 -28.46
C SER A 129 -0.08 1.46 -27.02
N GLU A 130 0.86 2.32 -26.69
CA GLU A 130 1.46 2.45 -25.37
C GLU A 130 0.46 3.22 -24.50
N GLN A 131 -0.30 2.51 -23.67
CA GLN A 131 -1.38 3.11 -22.89
C GLN A 131 -1.20 2.94 -21.38
N PRO A 132 -1.52 3.99 -20.62
CA PRO A 132 -1.93 3.91 -19.24
C PRO A 132 -3.06 2.93 -19.00
N PHE A 133 -3.39 2.83 -17.73
CA PHE A 133 -3.79 1.62 -17.09
C PHE A 133 -4.30 2.17 -15.73
N VAL A 134 -5.55 1.90 -15.32
CA VAL A 134 -6.26 2.58 -14.21
C VAL A 134 -6.98 1.64 -13.21
N CYS A 135 -6.91 1.89 -11.89
CA CYS A 135 -7.41 0.96 -10.85
C CYS A 135 -8.96 0.92 -10.65
N ARG A 136 -9.58 -0.26 -10.81
CA ARG A 136 -11.04 -0.57 -10.79
C ARG A 136 -11.31 -2.05 -10.44
N GLY A 137 -12.54 -2.43 -10.07
CA GLY A 137 -12.90 -3.85 -9.89
C GLY A 137 -13.58 -4.44 -11.12
N ALA A 138 -12.85 -5.17 -11.98
CA ALA A 138 -13.41 -5.82 -13.17
C ALA A 138 -12.72 -7.16 -13.52
N SER A 139 -13.53 -8.15 -13.87
CA SER A 139 -13.22 -9.58 -13.76
C SER A 139 -12.18 -10.13 -14.74
N GLY A 140 -11.17 -10.80 -14.19
CA GLY A 140 -10.21 -11.63 -14.90
C GLY A 140 -9.23 -12.27 -13.92
N SER A 141 -9.27 -13.60 -13.76
CA SER A 141 -8.72 -14.30 -12.57
C SER A 141 -7.25 -14.04 -12.21
N LYS A 142 -6.43 -13.54 -13.14
CA LYS A 142 -5.04 -13.12 -12.88
C LYS A 142 -4.93 -11.67 -12.40
N ILE A 143 -5.73 -10.78 -12.96
CA ILE A 143 -5.80 -9.36 -12.61
C ILE A 143 -6.45 -9.23 -11.22
N ASP A 144 -7.63 -9.84 -11.03
CA ASP A 144 -8.28 -9.98 -9.73
C ASP A 144 -7.33 -10.52 -8.66
N SER A 145 -6.47 -11.47 -9.06
CA SER A 145 -5.45 -12.03 -8.17
C SER A 145 -4.30 -11.06 -7.89
N ILE A 146 -3.84 -10.25 -8.84
CA ILE A 146 -2.79 -9.23 -8.60
C ILE A 146 -3.31 -8.19 -7.60
N GLU A 147 -4.48 -7.63 -7.84
CA GLU A 147 -5.12 -6.65 -6.94
C GLU A 147 -5.38 -7.23 -5.55
N TRP A 148 -5.88 -8.46 -5.48
CA TRP A 148 -6.08 -9.13 -4.21
C TRP A 148 -4.76 -9.39 -3.46
N GLN A 149 -3.66 -9.70 -4.17
CA GLN A 149 -2.34 -9.91 -3.55
C GLN A 149 -1.75 -8.59 -3.03
N ALA A 150 -1.87 -7.49 -3.78
CA ALA A 150 -1.46 -6.15 -3.35
C ALA A 150 -2.28 -5.67 -2.14
N GLN A 151 -3.60 -5.83 -2.16
CA GLN A 151 -4.46 -5.49 -1.03
C GLN A 151 -4.21 -6.37 0.22
N TYR A 152 -3.93 -7.67 0.03
CA TYR A 152 -3.57 -8.55 1.14
C TYR A 152 -2.19 -8.21 1.72
N PHE A 153 -1.25 -7.78 0.88
CA PHE A 153 0.04 -7.22 1.31
C PHE A 153 -0.14 -5.95 2.13
N ALA A 154 -0.95 -5.00 1.66
CA ALA A 154 -1.25 -3.74 2.36
C ALA A 154 -1.77 -4.01 3.79
N GLY A 155 -2.73 -4.92 3.94
CA GLY A 155 -3.24 -5.32 5.26
C GLY A 155 -2.15 -5.91 6.17
N CYS A 156 -1.28 -6.76 5.61
CA CYS A 156 -0.16 -7.36 6.35
C CYS A 156 0.94 -6.35 6.71
N LEU A 157 1.09 -5.26 5.95
CA LEU A 157 2.07 -4.20 6.17
C LEU A 157 1.58 -3.20 7.22
N LEU A 158 0.37 -2.67 7.05
CA LEU A 158 -0.23 -1.70 7.97
C LEU A 158 -0.55 -2.30 9.34
N MET A 159 -0.94 -3.57 9.38
CA MET A 159 -1.48 -4.21 10.58
C MET A 159 -1.06 -5.70 10.67
N PRO A 160 0.24 -5.98 10.87
CA PRO A 160 0.75 -7.35 10.98
C PRO A 160 0.16 -8.09 12.20
N LYS A 161 0.06 -9.42 12.12
CA LYS A 161 -0.58 -10.25 13.18
C LYS A 161 -0.05 -10.00 14.59
N SER A 162 1.25 -9.83 14.75
CA SER A 162 1.85 -9.53 16.07
C SER A 162 1.35 -8.23 16.70
N ILE A 163 0.90 -7.27 15.88
CA ILE A 163 0.33 -6.00 16.34
C ILE A 163 -1.18 -6.15 16.59
N LEU A 164 -1.91 -6.91 15.76
CA LEU A 164 -3.31 -7.31 16.04
C LEU A 164 -3.44 -8.06 17.37
N GLU A 165 -2.51 -8.98 17.66
CA GLU A 165 -2.46 -9.73 18.92
C GLU A 165 -2.30 -8.78 20.13
N VAL A 166 -1.43 -7.76 20.03
CA VAL A 166 -1.26 -6.74 21.07
C VAL A 166 -2.54 -5.94 21.28
N PHE A 167 -3.12 -5.35 20.21
CA PHE A 167 -4.35 -4.54 20.34
C PHE A 167 -5.53 -5.37 20.88
N SER A 168 -5.74 -6.58 20.37
CA SER A 168 -6.81 -7.48 20.83
C SER A 168 -6.61 -8.03 22.25
N THR A 169 -5.42 -7.84 22.84
CA THR A 169 -5.14 -8.14 24.26
C THR A 169 -5.42 -6.92 25.13
N VAL A 170 -5.08 -5.71 24.67
CA VAL A 170 -5.34 -4.45 25.38
C VAL A 170 -6.85 -4.22 25.56
N GLU A 171 -7.67 -4.49 24.54
CA GLU A 171 -9.14 -4.34 24.63
C GLU A 171 -9.81 -5.31 25.62
N LYS A 172 -9.16 -6.43 25.97
CA LYS A 172 -9.70 -7.45 26.88
C LYS A 172 -9.34 -7.22 28.35
N LEU A 173 -8.56 -6.18 28.65
CA LEU A 173 -8.23 -5.84 30.04
C LEU A 173 -9.45 -5.22 30.75
N PRO A 174 -9.87 -5.74 31.91
CA PRO A 174 -10.95 -5.13 32.68
C PRO A 174 -10.53 -3.73 33.17
N ALA A 175 -11.45 -2.77 33.07
CA ALA A 175 -11.22 -1.35 33.35
C ALA A 175 -10.83 -0.99 34.80
N SER A 176 -10.68 -1.98 35.69
CA SER A 176 -10.30 -1.81 37.10
C SER A 176 -8.79 -1.64 37.33
N ASN A 177 -7.93 -2.06 36.40
CA ASN A 177 -6.48 -1.92 36.52
C ASN A 177 -5.96 -0.82 35.58
N SER A 178 -6.01 0.43 36.05
CA SER A 178 -5.53 1.59 35.30
C SER A 178 -3.99 1.63 35.22
N ALA A 179 -3.43 0.84 34.31
CA ALA A 179 -2.08 1.01 33.78
C ALA A 179 -2.07 2.03 32.62
N ALA A 180 -2.87 3.10 32.72
CA ALA A 180 -3.08 4.12 31.69
C ALA A 180 -1.85 5.03 31.41
N SER A 181 -0.66 4.63 31.88
CA SER A 181 0.63 5.31 31.72
C SER A 181 1.48 4.72 30.59
N ILE A 182 1.20 3.50 30.12
CA ILE A 182 1.98 2.85 29.06
C ILE A 182 1.24 3.04 27.72
N LEU A 183 1.78 3.92 26.88
CA LEU A 183 1.31 4.28 25.52
C LEU A 183 0.05 5.16 25.45
N ARG A 184 0.14 6.40 25.94
CA ARG A 184 -0.56 7.55 25.32
C ARG A 184 0.38 8.30 24.39
N PRO A 185 0.12 8.31 23.06
CA PRO A 185 0.50 9.46 22.25
C PRO A 185 -0.54 9.83 21.17
N VAL A 186 -1.82 9.99 21.52
CA VAL A 186 -2.79 10.73 20.67
C VAL A 186 -3.66 11.65 21.53
N GLY A 187 -3.60 12.96 21.26
CA GLY A 187 -4.36 13.98 21.97
C GLY A 187 -5.79 14.09 21.48
N LEU A 188 -6.66 13.15 21.83
CA LEU A 188 -8.05 13.13 21.37
C LEU A 188 -9.07 12.79 22.46
N ILE A 189 -9.11 13.63 23.50
CA ILE A 189 -10.31 13.81 24.34
C ILE A 189 -10.53 15.31 24.49
N ARG A 190 -11.51 15.86 23.76
CA ARG A 190 -12.10 17.16 24.13
C ARG A 190 -12.87 16.96 25.42
N SER A 191 -12.57 17.75 26.45
CA SER A 191 -13.32 17.74 27.71
C SER A 191 -14.81 18.00 27.43
N PRO A 192 -15.73 17.33 28.14
CA PRO A 192 -17.12 17.77 28.15
C PRO A 192 -17.18 19.18 28.77
N ILE A 193 -17.84 20.10 28.07
CA ILE A 193 -18.17 21.42 28.61
C ILE A 193 -19.29 21.21 29.64
N THR A 194 -19.13 21.85 30.80
CA THR A 194 -20.04 21.81 31.96
C THR A 194 -21.37 22.53 31.70
#